data_AF-A0A4Q5QWX1-F1
#
_entry.id   AF-A0A4Q5QWX1-F1
#
_cell.length_a   1.000
_cell.length_b   1.000
_cell.length_c   1.000
_cell.angle_alpha   90.00
_cell.angle_beta   90.00
_cell.angle_gamma   90.00
#
_symmetry.space_group_name_H-M   'P 1'
#
loop_
_entity.id
_entity.type
_entity.pdbx_description
1 polymer ?
#
loop_
_entity_poly.entity_id
_entity_poly.type
_entity_poly.pdbx_seq_one_letter_code
_entity_poly.pdbx_strand_id
1 'polypeptide(L)'
;MAVDNRIFDAARTGDTGLLQQLVAAGAEVNCADGRGFSPFILATYNNQPEAARILFEAGANINAGDAGGNTALMGVSFKGYTDLAKWLLENGADINLKHGNGGTALMFATMFGRNQVVRLLLEYGADITLTENRGLTAYDLAVQQGNVEAIEIMEEFAGS
;
A
#
# COMPACT_ATOMS: atom_id res chain seq x y z
N MET A 1 13.02 -8.79 24.69
CA MET A 1 11.56 -8.61 24.84
C MET A 1 10.92 -9.35 23.69
N ALA A 2 9.94 -10.23 23.96
CA ALA A 2 9.16 -10.84 22.88
C ALA A 2 8.30 -9.74 22.24
N VAL A 3 8.24 -9.70 20.91
CA VAL A 3 7.30 -8.83 20.20
C VAL A 3 5.89 -9.21 20.67
N ASP A 4 5.08 -8.25 21.10
CA ASP A 4 3.73 -8.55 21.57
C ASP A 4 2.87 -8.96 20.38
N ASN A 5 2.71 -10.27 20.18
CA ASN A 5 1.95 -10.81 19.05
C ASN A 5 0.50 -10.28 18.98
N ARG A 6 -0.04 -9.76 20.09
CA ARG A 6 -1.41 -9.21 20.15
C ARG A 6 -1.58 -7.98 19.27
N ILE A 7 -0.54 -7.16 19.06
CA ILE A 7 -0.67 -5.97 18.21
C ILE A 7 -0.87 -6.35 16.74
N PHE A 8 -0.21 -7.42 16.27
CA PHE A 8 -0.40 -7.93 14.91
C PHE A 8 -1.79 -8.51 14.71
N ASP A 9 -2.28 -9.29 15.68
CA ASP A 9 -3.62 -9.87 15.61
C ASP A 9 -4.69 -8.79 15.65
N ALA A 10 -4.58 -7.82 16.56
CA ALA A 10 -5.51 -6.70 16.67
C ALA A 10 -5.53 -5.85 15.39
N ALA A 11 -4.36 -5.55 14.82
CA ALA A 11 -4.27 -4.83 13.54
C ALA A 11 -4.90 -5.61 12.39
N ARG A 12 -4.62 -6.91 12.30
CA ARG A 12 -5.14 -7.78 11.25
C ARG A 12 -6.66 -7.95 11.32
N THR A 13 -7.24 -8.01 12.51
CA THR A 13 -8.70 -8.18 12.70
C THR A 13 -9.46 -6.88 12.85
N GLY A 14 -8.77 -5.74 12.97
CA GLY A 14 -9.40 -4.44 13.21
C GLY A 14 -9.91 -4.24 14.64
N ASP A 15 -9.31 -4.92 15.63
CA ASP A 15 -9.68 -4.72 17.05
C ASP A 15 -9.12 -3.40 17.56
N THR A 16 -9.85 -2.32 17.28
CA THR A 16 -9.47 -0.94 17.62
C THR A 16 -9.37 -0.72 19.13
N GLY A 17 -10.21 -1.38 19.92
CA GLY A 17 -10.17 -1.29 21.37
C GLY A 17 -8.89 -1.89 21.95
N LEU A 18 -8.50 -3.08 21.47
CA LEU A 18 -7.23 -3.68 21.86
C LEU A 18 -6.03 -2.87 21.35
N LEU A 19 -6.07 -2.36 20.12
CA LEU A 19 -5.01 -1.50 19.59
C LEU A 19 -4.79 -0.25 20.44
N GLN A 20 -5.86 0.45 20.82
CA GLN A 20 -5.78 1.63 21.67
C GLN A 20 -5.16 1.30 23.03
N GLN A 21 -5.55 0.18 23.64
CA GLN A 21 -4.98 -0.27 24.92
C GLN A 21 -3.48 -0.59 24.79
N LEU A 22 -3.09 -1.31 23.74
CA LEU A 22 -1.68 -1.67 23.51
C LEU A 22 -0.82 -0.44 23.24
N VAL A 23 -1.29 0.48 22.39
CA VAL A 23 -0.59 1.75 22.10
C VAL A 23 -0.47 2.59 23.37
N ALA A 24 -1.54 2.72 24.16
CA ALA A 24 -1.50 3.46 25.43
C ALA A 24 -0.55 2.83 26.46
N ALA A 25 -0.34 1.52 26.40
CA ALA A 25 0.64 0.79 27.22
C ALA A 25 2.08 0.89 26.69
N GLY A 26 2.32 1.61 25.60
CA GLY A 26 3.64 1.80 25.01
C GLY A 26 4.10 0.68 24.08
N ALA A 27 3.18 -0.07 23.47
CA ALA A 27 3.54 -1.08 22.47
C ALA A 27 4.29 -0.47 21.28
N GLU A 28 5.32 -1.18 20.80
CA GLU A 28 6.09 -0.77 19.62
C GLU A 28 5.25 -0.93 18.34
N VAL A 29 4.87 0.17 17.70
CA VAL A 29 3.99 0.15 16.50
C VAL A 29 4.73 -0.09 15.18
N ASN A 30 6.05 0.10 15.18
CA ASN A 30 6.92 -0.11 14.01
C ASN A 30 7.66 -1.46 14.05
N CYS A 31 7.23 -2.38 14.92
CA CYS A 31 7.72 -3.75 14.93
C CYS A 31 7.24 -4.51 13.68
N ALA A 32 7.79 -5.71 13.45
CA ALA A 32 7.43 -6.55 12.31
C ALA A 32 7.24 -8.02 12.74
N ASP A 33 6.30 -8.71 12.11
CA ASP A 33 6.10 -10.15 12.29
C ASP A 33 7.25 -10.96 11.63
N GLY A 34 7.21 -12.29 11.73
CA GLY A 34 8.24 -13.16 11.15
C GLY A 34 8.35 -13.10 9.61
N ARG A 35 7.43 -12.40 8.92
CA ARG A 35 7.45 -12.17 7.46
C ARG A 35 7.76 -10.71 7.13
N GLY A 36 8.05 -9.87 8.12
CA GLY A 36 8.34 -8.45 7.95
C GLY A 36 7.10 -7.55 7.94
N PHE A 37 5.89 -8.06 8.19
CA PHE A 37 4.70 -7.22 8.20
C PHE A 37 4.62 -6.43 9.50
N SER A 38 4.57 -5.10 9.39
CA SER A 38 4.22 -4.25 10.53
C SER A 38 2.72 -4.33 10.84
N PRO A 39 2.29 -3.96 12.06
CA PRO A 39 0.87 -3.85 12.38
C PRO A 39 0.14 -2.95 11.38
N PHE A 40 0.77 -1.85 10.96
CA PHE A 40 0.18 -0.93 9.98
C PHE A 40 -0.05 -1.60 8.62
N ILE A 41 0.94 -2.33 8.09
CA ILE A 41 0.77 -3.06 6.82
C ILE A 41 -0.32 -4.14 6.95
N LEU A 42 -0.40 -4.83 8.09
CA LEU A 42 -1.47 -5.81 8.33
C LEU A 42 -2.85 -5.17 8.33
N ALA A 43 -3.03 -4.05 9.03
CA ALA A 43 -4.29 -3.33 9.06
C ALA A 43 -4.70 -2.87 7.65
N THR A 44 -3.77 -2.30 6.88
CA THR A 44 -4.09 -1.83 5.53
C THR A 44 -4.36 -2.97 4.56
N TYR A 45 -3.60 -4.06 4.63
CA TYR A 45 -3.76 -5.21 3.73
C TYR A 45 -5.06 -5.98 3.99
N ASN A 46 -5.58 -5.96 5.22
CA ASN A 46 -6.85 -6.58 5.61
C ASN A 46 -8.04 -5.59 5.61
N ASN A 47 -7.87 -4.41 5.00
CA ASN A 47 -8.89 -3.37 4.90
C ASN A 47 -9.50 -2.99 6.26
N GLN A 48 -8.66 -2.58 7.20
CA GLN A 48 -9.05 -2.10 8.53
C GLN A 48 -8.70 -0.60 8.66
N PRO A 49 -9.49 0.34 8.11
CA PRO A 49 -9.14 1.76 8.05
C PRO A 49 -8.96 2.40 9.42
N GLU A 50 -9.84 2.09 10.38
CA GLU A 50 -9.78 2.65 11.73
C GLU A 50 -8.55 2.14 12.48
N ALA A 51 -8.19 0.86 12.31
CA ALA A 51 -6.97 0.29 12.87
C ALA A 51 -5.71 0.92 12.25
N ALA A 52 -5.68 1.09 10.92
CA ALA A 52 -4.60 1.77 10.22
C ALA A 52 -4.44 3.22 10.71
N ARG A 53 -5.55 3.93 10.91
CA ARG A 53 -5.55 5.28 11.46
C ARG A 53 -4.98 5.34 12.87
N ILE A 54 -5.43 4.46 13.78
CA ILE A 54 -4.91 4.40 15.16
C ILE A 54 -3.39 4.16 15.15
N LEU A 55 -2.92 3.22 14.34
CA LEU A 55 -1.50 2.89 14.23
C LEU A 55 -0.69 4.04 13.64
N PHE A 56 -1.21 4.74 12.63
CA PHE A 56 -0.58 5.92 12.04
C PHE A 56 -0.49 7.08 13.04
N GLU A 57 -1.59 7.38 13.75
CA GLU A 57 -1.61 8.40 14.81
C GLU A 57 -0.65 8.06 15.96
N ALA A 58 -0.40 6.76 16.19
CA ALA A 58 0.59 6.26 17.14
C ALA A 58 2.05 6.29 16.61
N GLY A 59 2.28 6.79 15.39
CA GLY A 59 3.61 6.95 14.80
C GLY A 59 4.08 5.78 13.93
N ALA A 60 3.17 4.94 13.42
CA ALA A 60 3.54 3.95 12.42
C ALA A 60 4.05 4.62 11.14
N ASN A 61 5.16 4.11 10.60
CA ASN A 61 5.75 4.63 9.36
C ASN A 61 4.92 4.18 8.15
N ILE A 62 4.20 5.12 7.54
CA ILE A 62 3.34 4.90 6.37
C ILE A 62 4.10 4.35 5.14
N ASN A 63 5.40 4.65 5.05
CA ASN A 63 6.30 4.26 3.95
C ASN A 63 7.18 3.05 4.28
N ALA A 64 7.01 2.43 5.45
CA ALA A 64 7.69 1.18 5.75
C ALA A 64 7.24 0.07 4.80
N GLY A 65 8.21 -0.70 4.31
CA GLY A 65 7.98 -1.90 3.53
C GLY A 65 8.05 -3.15 4.40
N ASP A 66 7.42 -4.24 3.94
CA ASP A 66 7.66 -5.57 4.48
C ASP A 66 9.06 -6.11 4.13
N ALA A 67 9.35 -7.39 4.43
CA ALA A 67 10.64 -8.00 4.11
C ALA A 67 10.97 -8.01 2.60
N GLY A 68 9.96 -7.90 1.73
CA GLY A 68 10.11 -7.78 0.27
C GLY A 68 10.09 -6.33 -0.22
N GLY A 69 10.01 -5.36 0.68
CA GLY A 69 9.89 -3.93 0.37
C GLY A 69 8.49 -3.50 -0.06
N ASN A 70 7.45 -4.32 0.12
CA ASN A 70 6.08 -3.92 -0.24
C ASN A 70 5.54 -2.95 0.80
N THR A 71 5.14 -1.77 0.35
CA THR A 71 4.53 -0.75 1.23
C THR A 71 3.03 -0.99 1.40
N ALA A 72 2.43 -0.30 2.37
CA ALA A 72 0.97 -0.29 2.54
C ALA A 72 0.25 0.14 1.24
N LEU A 73 0.75 1.17 0.54
CA LEU A 73 0.18 1.66 -0.70
C LEU A 73 0.18 0.59 -1.81
N MET A 74 1.26 -0.20 -1.92
CA MET A 74 1.32 -1.32 -2.88
C MET A 74 0.30 -2.41 -2.54
N GLY A 75 0.18 -2.76 -1.26
CA GLY A 75 -0.78 -3.75 -0.78
C GLY A 75 -2.23 -3.36 -1.08
N VAL A 76 -2.61 -2.11 -0.79
CA VAL A 76 -3.98 -1.64 -1.10
C VAL A 76 -4.20 -1.50 -2.61
N SER A 77 -3.17 -1.16 -3.38
CA SER A 77 -3.23 -1.07 -4.84
C SER A 77 -3.45 -2.42 -5.49
N PHE A 78 -2.78 -3.46 -5.00
CA PHE A 78 -3.03 -4.85 -5.38
C PHE A 78 -4.48 -5.28 -5.08
N LYS A 79 -4.99 -4.91 -3.90
CA LYS A 79 -6.34 -5.26 -3.45
C LYS A 79 -7.45 -4.45 -4.11
N GLY A 80 -7.16 -3.26 -4.61
CA GLY A 80 -8.15 -2.34 -5.18
C GLY A 80 -8.93 -1.55 -4.12
N TYR A 81 -8.35 -1.29 -2.94
CA TYR A 81 -9.01 -0.51 -1.88
C TYR A 81 -8.84 0.99 -2.13
N THR A 82 -9.66 1.54 -3.03
CA THR A 82 -9.55 2.94 -3.51
C THR A 82 -9.60 3.97 -2.38
N ASP A 83 -10.54 3.86 -1.45
CA ASP A 83 -10.66 4.83 -0.34
C ASP A 83 -9.44 4.81 0.59
N LEU A 84 -8.92 3.61 0.87
CA LEU A 84 -7.74 3.47 1.72
C LEU A 84 -6.46 3.90 0.99
N ALA A 85 -6.36 3.64 -0.33
CA ALA A 85 -5.28 4.19 -1.15
C ALA A 85 -5.28 5.72 -1.15
N LYS A 86 -6.46 6.33 -1.30
CA LYS A 86 -6.62 7.79 -1.23
C LYS A 86 -6.19 8.32 0.14
N TRP A 87 -6.66 7.69 1.22
CA TRP A 87 -6.27 8.09 2.58
C TRP A 87 -4.75 7.97 2.79
N LEU A 88 -4.10 6.91 2.30
CA LEU A 88 -2.65 6.76 2.39
C LEU A 88 -1.91 7.89 1.67
N LEU A 89 -2.34 8.24 0.46
CA LEU A 89 -1.75 9.33 -0.34
C LEU A 89 -1.93 10.69 0.33
N GLU A 90 -3.12 10.98 0.85
CA GLU A 90 -3.42 12.22 1.61
C GLU A 90 -2.57 12.33 2.89
N ASN A 91 -2.07 11.22 3.43
CA ASN A 91 -1.23 11.17 4.63
C ASN A 91 0.26 10.94 4.34
N GLY A 92 0.70 11.16 3.09
CA GLY A 92 2.12 11.20 2.73
C GLY A 92 2.75 9.85 2.40
N ALA A 93 1.95 8.87 2.00
CA ALA A 93 2.49 7.68 1.35
C ALA A 93 3.23 8.07 0.06
N ASP A 94 4.48 7.66 -0.07
CA ASP A 94 5.29 7.88 -1.26
C ASP A 94 4.79 6.96 -2.39
N ILE A 95 4.21 7.59 -3.40
CA ILE A 95 3.54 6.95 -4.53
C ILE A 95 4.49 6.18 -5.46
N ASN A 96 5.79 6.53 -5.44
CA ASN A 96 6.78 6.06 -6.39
C ASN A 96 7.82 5.10 -5.77
N LEU A 97 7.64 4.69 -4.51
CA LEU A 97 8.47 3.66 -3.90
C LEU A 97 8.45 2.37 -4.72
N LYS A 98 9.59 1.67 -4.71
CA LYS A 98 9.79 0.40 -5.39
C LYS A 98 10.06 -0.71 -4.39
N HIS A 99 9.37 -1.83 -4.52
CA HIS A 99 9.68 -3.03 -3.75
C HIS A 99 10.90 -3.77 -4.35
N GLY A 100 11.31 -4.90 -3.77
CA GLY A 100 12.51 -5.64 -4.18
C GLY A 100 12.60 -6.03 -5.67
N ASN A 101 11.47 -6.16 -6.39
CA ASN A 101 11.48 -6.42 -7.84
C ASN A 101 11.33 -5.17 -8.71
N GLY A 102 11.43 -3.98 -8.11
CA GLY A 102 11.30 -2.70 -8.82
C GLY A 102 9.86 -2.24 -9.06
N GLY A 103 8.86 -3.01 -8.61
CA GLY A 103 7.44 -2.68 -8.82
C GLY A 103 6.95 -1.50 -7.96
N THR A 104 6.09 -0.66 -8.53
CA THR A 104 5.43 0.47 -7.86
C THR A 104 3.94 0.18 -7.59
N ALA A 105 3.29 1.00 -6.77
CA ALA A 105 1.84 0.90 -6.52
C ALA A 105 1.01 0.92 -7.83
N LEU A 106 1.40 1.77 -8.79
CA LEU A 106 0.73 1.85 -10.10
C LEU A 106 0.84 0.55 -10.89
N MET A 107 2.01 -0.11 -10.87
CA MET A 107 2.20 -1.40 -11.53
C MET A 107 1.35 -2.51 -10.88
N PHE A 108 1.25 -2.54 -9.55
CA PHE A 108 0.37 -3.48 -8.85
C PHE A 108 -1.10 -3.22 -9.21
N ALA A 109 -1.59 -1.98 -9.14
CA ALA A 109 -2.97 -1.68 -9.54
C ALA A 109 -3.26 -2.12 -10.99
N THR A 110 -2.31 -1.87 -11.89
CA THR A 110 -2.45 -2.18 -13.32
C THR A 110 -2.49 -3.69 -13.60
N MET A 111 -1.51 -4.45 -13.06
CA MET A 111 -1.41 -5.91 -13.28
C MET A 111 -2.65 -6.66 -12.79
N PHE A 112 -3.31 -6.13 -11.77
CA PHE A 112 -4.48 -6.76 -11.15
C PHE A 112 -5.81 -6.10 -11.55
N GLY A 113 -5.81 -5.25 -12.57
CA GLY A 113 -7.03 -4.66 -13.15
C GLY A 113 -7.77 -3.72 -12.21
N ARG A 114 -7.07 -3.06 -11.28
CA ARG A 114 -7.65 -2.15 -10.29
C ARG A 114 -7.76 -0.74 -10.87
N ASN A 115 -8.54 -0.59 -11.94
CA ASN A 115 -8.54 0.61 -12.79
C ASN A 115 -8.95 1.90 -12.03
N GLN A 116 -9.82 1.79 -11.03
CA GLN A 116 -10.11 2.92 -10.12
C GLN A 116 -8.87 3.38 -9.33
N VAL A 117 -8.04 2.44 -8.87
CA VAL A 117 -6.79 2.78 -8.18
C VAL A 117 -5.73 3.26 -9.17
N VAL A 118 -5.68 2.71 -10.39
CA VAL A 118 -4.80 3.23 -11.47
C VAL A 118 -5.08 4.71 -11.70
N ARG A 119 -6.35 5.08 -11.92
CA ARG A 119 -6.76 6.47 -12.10
C ARG A 119 -6.39 7.32 -10.89
N LEU A 120 -6.74 6.88 -9.68
CA LEU A 120 -6.41 7.61 -8.45
C LEU A 120 -4.90 7.87 -8.30
N LEU A 121 -4.07 6.86 -8.56
CA LEU A 121 -2.62 7.01 -8.45
C LEU A 121 -2.08 8.03 -9.46
N LEU A 122 -2.60 8.03 -10.70
CA LEU A 122 -2.21 9.02 -11.72
C LEU A 122 -2.70 10.44 -11.37
N GLU A 123 -3.91 10.58 -10.81
CA GLU A 123 -4.42 11.86 -10.29
C GLU A 123 -3.51 12.45 -9.20
N TYR A 124 -2.85 11.59 -8.41
CA TYR A 124 -1.88 11.99 -7.39
C TYR A 124 -0.43 12.07 -7.91
N GLY A 125 -0.21 11.94 -9.22
CA GLY A 125 1.10 12.14 -9.85
C GLY A 125 2.03 10.93 -9.78
N ALA A 126 1.51 9.70 -9.82
CA ALA A 126 2.34 8.51 -9.98
C ALA A 126 3.17 8.60 -11.27
N ASP A 127 4.46 8.30 -11.18
CA ASP A 127 5.36 8.34 -12.33
C ASP A 127 5.16 7.08 -13.21
N ILE A 128 4.50 7.28 -14.35
CA ILE A 128 4.21 6.25 -15.34
C ILE A 128 5.46 5.69 -16.03
N THR A 129 6.57 6.43 -16.01
CA THR A 129 7.82 6.08 -16.72
C THR A 129 8.72 5.13 -15.93
N LEU A 130 8.42 4.93 -14.64
CA LEU A 130 9.16 3.99 -13.80
C LEU A 130 9.03 2.56 -14.35
N THR A 131 10.12 1.81 -14.28
CA THR A 131 10.19 0.41 -14.71
C THR A 131 10.47 -0.55 -13.56
N GLU A 132 9.91 -1.76 -13.64
CA GLU A 132 10.33 -2.88 -12.79
C GLU A 132 11.63 -3.51 -13.28
N ASN A 133 12.17 -4.50 -12.56
CA ASN A 133 13.52 -5.03 -12.81
C ASN A 133 13.73 -5.68 -14.20
N ARG A 134 12.66 -6.04 -14.92
CA ARG A 134 12.74 -6.51 -16.33
C ARG A 134 12.58 -5.37 -17.35
N GLY A 135 12.49 -4.13 -16.88
CA GLY A 135 12.39 -2.93 -17.71
C GLY A 135 10.96 -2.57 -18.13
N LEU A 136 9.92 -3.21 -17.58
CA LEU A 136 8.53 -2.96 -17.95
C LEU A 136 7.94 -1.79 -17.14
N THR A 137 7.28 -0.87 -17.82
CA THR A 137 6.46 0.19 -17.21
C THR A 137 5.08 -0.32 -16.80
N ALA A 138 4.30 0.50 -16.10
CA ALA A 138 2.89 0.19 -15.87
C ALA A 138 2.12 0.04 -17.20
N TYR A 139 2.42 0.85 -18.21
CA TYR A 139 1.80 0.76 -19.54
C TYR A 139 2.12 -0.58 -20.23
N ASP A 140 3.39 -1.00 -20.23
CA ASP A 140 3.79 -2.28 -20.81
C ASP A 140 3.07 -3.47 -20.16
N LEU A 141 2.89 -3.40 -18.83
CA LEU A 141 2.13 -4.40 -18.08
C LEU A 141 0.64 -4.38 -18.46
N ALA A 142 0.03 -3.22 -18.65
CA ALA A 142 -1.35 -3.11 -19.12
C ALA A 142 -1.54 -3.76 -20.50
N VAL A 143 -0.62 -3.49 -21.43
CA VAL A 143 -0.60 -4.09 -22.78
C VAL A 143 -0.45 -5.60 -22.71
N GLN A 144 0.47 -6.13 -21.91
CA GLN A 144 0.67 -7.58 -21.75
C GLN A 144 -0.57 -8.29 -21.21
N GLN A 145 -1.33 -7.64 -20.32
CA GLN A 145 -2.55 -8.19 -19.74
C GLN A 145 -3.79 -7.96 -20.61
N GLY A 146 -3.69 -7.16 -21.67
CA GLY A 146 -4.85 -6.73 -22.46
C GLY A 146 -5.83 -5.86 -21.67
N ASN A 147 -5.36 -5.13 -20.64
CA ASN A 147 -6.20 -4.26 -19.83
C ASN A 147 -6.44 -2.93 -20.56
N VAL A 148 -7.41 -2.95 -21.49
CA VAL A 148 -7.77 -1.80 -22.34
C VAL A 148 -8.11 -0.55 -21.52
N GLU A 149 -8.87 -0.70 -20.44
CA GLU A 149 -9.27 0.45 -19.61
C GLU A 149 -8.05 1.10 -18.92
N ALA A 150 -7.08 0.33 -18.43
CA ALA A 150 -5.85 0.91 -17.87
C ALA A 150 -5.01 1.62 -18.94
N ILE A 151 -4.96 1.10 -20.17
CA ILE A 151 -4.29 1.74 -21.31
C ILE A 151 -4.95 3.09 -21.60
N GLU A 152 -6.27 3.11 -21.73
CA GLU A 152 -7.04 4.34 -21.98
C GLU A 152 -6.84 5.38 -20.88
N ILE A 153 -6.87 4.95 -19.61
CA ILE A 153 -6.58 5.82 -18.47
C ILE A 153 -5.15 6.38 -18.58
N MET A 154 -4.15 5.56 -18.89
CA MET A 154 -2.76 6.04 -18.97
C MET A 154 -2.55 7.00 -20.14
N GLU A 155 -3.18 6.78 -21.28
CA GLU A 155 -3.11 7.67 -22.44
C GLU A 155 -3.76 9.03 -22.17
N GLU A 156 -4.83 9.07 -21.37
CA GLU A 156 -5.45 10.31 -20.87
C GLU A 156 -4.45 11.18 -20.08
N PHE A 157 -3.61 10.55 -19.24
CA PHE A 157 -2.64 11.24 -18.39
C PHE A 157 -1.27 11.48 -19.04
N ALA A 158 -0.95 10.79 -20.14
CA ALA A 158 0.29 11.02 -20.90
C ALA A 158 0.19 12.23 -21.84
N GLY A 159 -1.03 12.68 -22.16
CA GLY A 159 -1.30 13.81 -23.06
C GLY A 159 -1.56 15.15 -22.37
N SER A 160 -1.54 15.22 -21.04
CA SER A 160 -1.81 16.42 -20.22
C SER A 160 -0.54 17.13 -19.73
#